data_AF-A0A352RS72-F1
#
_entry.id   AF-A0A352RS72-F1
#
_cell.length_a   1.000
_cell.length_b   1.000
_cell.length_c   1.000
_cell.angle_alpha   90.00
_cell.angle_beta   90.00
_cell.angle_gamma   90.00
#
_symmetry.space_group_name_H-M   'P 1'
#
loop_
_entity.id
_entity.type
_entity.pdbx_description
1 polymer ?
#
loop_
_entity_poly.entity_id
_entity_poly.type
_entity_poly.pdbx_seq_one_letter_code
_entity_poly.pdbx_strand_id
1 'polypeptide(L)'
;MAGALEYGQTSVVRQNETRIAPHLVEGRSTLLLFTPTKPISNDQEVFVEAMLNGVSMGRLFLKKPADLNGYAEDRITQDTLPRYSTQAWSTQMPTGWMKSGVQLTVGYDELRHEVKQIYAYRVTNSLPPLAAPSELTYTRTKVLFWEDPDSNADTLDSDKLADEIHARMPVSRISIVDYLPARWNSVIMMDSPNPPRRFDSLRQIPISGVRPTHHTAWAANIMVDKANTGRGLQAADPYDMLNQSSPL
;
A
#
# COMPACT_ATOMS: atom_id res chain seq x y z
N MET A 1 -18.69 0.89 28.79
CA MET A 1 -18.34 2.06 27.95
C MET A 1 -18.98 1.88 26.58
N ALA A 2 -19.14 2.93 25.77
CA ALA A 2 -19.58 2.80 24.38
C ALA A 2 -18.84 3.82 23.50
N GLY A 3 -18.70 3.50 22.22
CA GLY A 3 -18.00 4.32 21.24
C GLY A 3 -17.95 3.66 19.87
N ALA A 4 -17.54 4.42 18.87
CA ALA A 4 -17.29 3.95 17.52
C ALA A 4 -15.82 3.57 17.36
N LEU A 5 -15.56 2.44 16.68
CA LEU A 5 -14.23 2.02 16.25
C LEU A 5 -14.12 2.19 14.73
N GLU A 6 -13.01 2.79 14.32
CA GLU A 6 -12.62 2.95 12.92
C GLU A 6 -11.16 2.52 12.75
N TYR A 7 -10.85 2.05 11.54
CA TYR A 7 -9.59 1.40 11.22
C TYR A 7 -9.00 2.01 9.95
N GLY A 8 -7.75 2.47 10.00
CA GLY A 8 -7.04 3.06 8.89
C GLY A 8 -5.93 2.18 8.35
N GLN A 9 -6.09 1.70 7.10
CA GLN A 9 -5.01 1.12 6.30
C GLN A 9 -4.80 1.97 5.04
N THR A 10 -5.34 1.57 3.89
CA THR A 10 -5.37 2.41 2.67
C THR A 10 -6.46 3.48 2.72
N SER A 11 -7.47 3.26 3.56
CA SER A 11 -8.59 4.15 3.82
C SER A 11 -9.10 3.91 5.24
N VAL A 12 -9.85 4.87 5.80
CA VAL A 12 -10.53 4.70 7.08
C VAL A 12 -11.89 4.02 6.89
N VAL A 13 -12.04 2.86 7.51
CA VAL A 13 -13.26 2.04 7.48
C VAL A 13 -13.82 1.84 8.89
N ARG A 14 -15.14 1.72 8.98
CA ARG A 14 -15.83 1.50 10.26
C ARG A 14 -15.85 0.03 10.64
N GLN A 15 -16.07 -0.25 11.92
CA GLN A 15 -16.36 -1.61 12.42
C GLN A 15 -17.48 -2.31 11.63
N ASN A 16 -18.57 -1.59 11.36
CA ASN A 16 -19.70 -2.04 10.57
C ASN A 16 -19.79 -1.16 9.31
N GLU A 17 -18.86 -1.37 8.39
CA GLU A 17 -18.78 -0.59 7.15
C GLU A 17 -19.93 -0.96 6.20
N THR A 18 -20.67 0.05 5.73
CA THR A 18 -21.76 -0.12 4.76
C THR A 18 -21.46 0.52 3.41
N ARG A 19 -20.40 1.33 3.33
CA ARG A 19 -19.92 1.92 2.09
C ARG A 19 -19.12 0.88 1.31
N ILE A 20 -18.96 1.11 0.01
CA ILE A 20 -18.00 0.36 -0.81
C ILE A 20 -16.61 0.84 -0.41
N ALA A 21 -15.90 0.03 0.38
CA ALA A 21 -14.54 0.29 0.83
C ALA A 21 -13.71 -1.00 0.85
N PRO A 22 -12.37 -0.92 0.73
CA PRO A 22 -11.51 -2.08 0.87
C PRO A 22 -11.67 -2.73 2.26
N HIS A 23 -11.64 -4.06 2.29
CA HIS A 23 -11.50 -4.79 3.55
C HIS A 23 -10.14 -4.52 4.19
N LEU A 24 -10.07 -4.58 5.52
CA LEU A 24 -8.79 -4.56 6.22
C LEU A 24 -8.00 -5.82 5.86
N VAL A 25 -6.74 -5.66 5.53
CA VAL A 25 -5.84 -6.75 5.14
C VAL A 25 -5.17 -7.32 6.38
N GLU A 26 -5.15 -8.65 6.48
CA GLU A 26 -4.40 -9.37 7.50
C GLU A 26 -2.90 -9.04 7.46
N GLY A 27 -2.25 -8.97 8.62
CA GLY A 27 -0.80 -8.78 8.69
C GLY A 27 -0.33 -7.36 8.32
N ARG A 28 -1.23 -6.39 8.17
CA ARG A 28 -0.89 -5.00 7.86
C ARG A 28 -1.07 -4.07 9.05
N SER A 29 -0.09 -3.22 9.32
CA SER A 29 -0.17 -2.23 10.40
C SER A 29 -1.40 -1.34 10.21
N THR A 30 -2.18 -1.13 11.26
CA THR A 30 -3.50 -0.49 11.16
C THR A 30 -3.65 0.61 12.19
N LEU A 31 -4.03 1.81 11.75
CA LEU A 31 -4.44 2.88 12.65
C LEU A 31 -5.77 2.49 13.30
N LEU A 32 -5.82 2.47 14.63
CA LEU A 32 -7.07 2.37 15.38
C LEU A 32 -7.53 3.76 15.79
N LEU A 33 -8.79 4.06 15.54
CA LEU A 33 -9.48 5.24 16.02
C LEU A 33 -10.65 4.82 16.90
N PHE A 34 -10.73 5.40 18.09
CA PHE A 34 -11.84 5.19 19.02
C PHE A 34 -12.47 6.52 19.39
N THR A 35 -13.74 6.70 19.02
CA THR A 35 -14.52 7.88 19.36
C THR A 35 -15.59 7.49 20.40
N PRO A 36 -15.45 7.90 21.67
CA PRO A 36 -16.38 7.51 22.71
C PRO A 36 -17.72 8.26 22.56
N THR A 37 -18.85 7.62 22.89
CA THR A 37 -20.17 8.29 22.83
C THR A 37 -20.33 9.35 23.91
N LYS A 38 -19.60 9.21 25.03
CA LYS A 38 -19.47 10.22 26.08
C LYS A 38 -18.01 10.67 26.15
N PRO A 39 -17.72 11.98 26.20
CA PRO A 39 -16.34 12.45 26.31
C PRO A 39 -15.61 11.81 27.49
N ILE A 40 -14.38 11.35 27.23
CA ILE A 40 -13.46 10.88 28.25
C ILE A 40 -12.60 12.09 28.65
N SER A 41 -12.33 12.26 29.95
CA SER A 41 -11.40 13.31 30.39
C SER A 41 -10.02 13.09 29.78
N ASN A 42 -9.35 14.19 29.41
CA ASN A 42 -7.99 14.17 28.89
C ASN A 42 -6.95 13.69 29.92
N ASP A 43 -7.31 13.57 31.20
CA ASP A 43 -6.43 13.04 32.25
C ASP A 43 -6.45 11.50 32.32
N GLN A 44 -7.36 10.86 31.58
CA GLN A 44 -7.45 9.39 31.55
C GLN A 44 -6.43 8.80 30.58
N GLU A 45 -5.86 7.67 30.97
CA GLU A 45 -5.03 6.84 30.11
C GLU A 45 -5.91 5.81 29.39
N VAL A 46 -6.36 6.16 28.20
CA VAL A 46 -7.12 5.24 27.35
C VAL A 46 -6.16 4.25 26.71
N PHE A 47 -6.53 2.97 26.72
CA PHE A 47 -5.76 1.89 26.12
C PHE A 47 -6.63 0.98 25.25
N VAL A 48 -5.95 0.22 24.40
CA VAL A 48 -6.48 -0.96 23.70
C VAL A 48 -5.65 -2.18 24.07
N GLU A 49 -6.31 -3.30 24.33
CA GLU A 49 -5.71 -4.59 24.54
C GLU A 49 -6.25 -5.57 23.49
N ALA A 50 -5.34 -6.30 22.83
CA ALA A 50 -5.71 -7.33 21.86
C ALA A 50 -5.64 -8.71 22.51
N MET A 51 -6.64 -9.54 22.24
CA MET A 51 -6.76 -10.90 22.75
C MET A 51 -6.96 -11.85 21.57
N LEU A 52 -6.21 -12.95 21.53
CA LEU A 52 -6.41 -14.05 20.59
C LEU A 52 -6.64 -15.33 21.37
N ASN A 53 -7.81 -15.95 21.19
CA ASN A 53 -8.18 -17.19 21.90
C ASN A 53 -8.02 -17.08 23.43
N GLY A 54 -8.34 -15.91 24.00
CA GLY A 54 -8.21 -15.64 25.44
C GLY A 54 -6.79 -15.30 25.93
N VAL A 55 -5.79 -15.26 25.03
CA VAL A 55 -4.41 -14.88 25.36
C VAL A 55 -4.16 -13.43 24.96
N SER A 56 -3.63 -12.63 25.90
CA SER A 56 -3.27 -11.24 25.62
C SER A 56 -2.09 -11.16 24.65
N MET A 57 -2.27 -10.37 23.59
CA MET A 57 -1.25 -10.03 22.60
C MET A 57 -0.54 -8.72 22.94
N GLY A 58 -0.86 -8.13 24.11
CA GLY A 58 -0.32 -6.88 24.60
C GLY A 58 -1.35 -5.77 24.69
N ARG A 59 -0.90 -4.64 25.24
CA ARG A 59 -1.67 -3.42 25.46
C ARG A 59 -0.94 -2.23 24.87
N LEU A 60 -1.68 -1.34 24.23
CA LEU A 60 -1.20 -0.06 23.71
C LEU A 60 -2.02 1.07 24.31
N PHE A 61 -1.37 2.14 24.71
CA PHE A 61 -2.05 3.38 25.08
C PHE A 61 -2.41 4.17 23.83
N LEU A 62 -3.58 4.80 23.86
CA LEU A 62 -4.06 5.66 22.78
C LEU A 62 -3.59 7.09 23.04
N LYS A 63 -3.16 7.74 21.95
CA LYS A 63 -2.97 9.18 21.88
C LYS A 63 -4.30 9.89 22.09
N LYS A 64 -4.23 11.05 22.75
CA LYS A 64 -5.39 11.92 22.98
C LYS A 64 -5.90 12.49 21.65
N PRO A 65 -7.15 12.97 21.58
CA PRO A 65 -7.69 13.55 20.34
C PRO A 65 -6.89 14.73 19.79
N ALA A 66 -6.26 15.54 20.67
CA ALA A 66 -5.40 16.65 20.27
C ALA A 66 -4.09 16.18 19.60
N ASP A 67 -3.67 14.94 19.85
CA ASP A 67 -2.41 14.34 19.36
C ASP A 67 -2.64 13.43 18.14
N LEU A 68 -3.85 13.44 17.57
CA LEU A 68 -4.15 12.74 16.33
C LEU A 68 -3.27 13.31 15.21
N ASN A 69 -2.64 12.41 14.44
CA ASN A 69 -1.78 12.82 13.34
C ASN A 69 -2.53 13.73 12.36
N GLY A 70 -1.90 14.86 12.00
CA GLY A 70 -2.41 15.75 10.96
C GLY A 70 -2.25 15.20 9.55
N TYR A 71 -2.68 15.98 8.56
CA TYR A 71 -2.47 15.62 7.17
C TYR A 71 -1.05 15.97 6.74
N ALA A 72 -0.54 15.28 5.73
CA ALA A 72 0.80 15.58 5.20
C ALA A 72 0.85 16.99 4.61
N GLU A 73 -0.28 17.45 4.06
CA GLU A 73 -0.50 18.75 3.43
C GLU A 73 -0.29 19.91 4.40
N ASP A 74 -0.56 19.73 5.70
CA ASP A 74 -0.31 20.76 6.72
C ASP A 74 1.16 21.18 6.81
N ARG A 75 2.09 20.36 6.26
CA ARG A 75 3.52 20.66 6.24
C ARG A 75 3.95 21.55 5.08
N ILE A 76 3.09 21.70 4.07
CA ILE A 76 3.38 22.44 2.83
C ILE A 76 2.42 23.61 2.61
N THR A 77 1.37 23.74 3.41
CA THR A 77 0.43 24.87 3.39
C THR A 77 0.54 25.69 4.68
N GLN A 78 0.22 26.99 4.58
CA GLN A 78 0.02 27.82 5.79
C GLN A 78 -1.39 27.66 6.36
N ASP A 79 -2.34 27.18 5.56
CA ASP A 79 -3.69 26.88 5.99
C ASP A 79 -3.71 25.60 6.82
N THR A 80 -4.33 25.66 8.00
CA THR A 80 -4.58 24.48 8.83
C THR A 80 -5.82 23.78 8.30
N LEU A 81 -5.67 22.53 7.85
CA LEU A 81 -6.80 21.76 7.36
C LEU A 81 -7.67 21.23 8.52
N PRO A 82 -8.99 21.11 8.33
CA PRO A 82 -9.88 20.54 9.34
C PRO A 82 -9.50 19.10 9.69
N ARG A 83 -9.10 18.87 10.95
CA ARG A 83 -8.70 17.54 11.46
C ARG A 83 -9.80 16.51 11.18
N TYR A 84 -9.38 15.28 10.84
CA TYR A 84 -10.30 14.17 10.60
C TYR A 84 -11.29 13.97 11.75
N SER A 85 -10.79 14.05 12.99
CA SER A 85 -11.60 14.03 14.19
C SER A 85 -10.95 14.88 15.28
N THR A 86 -11.77 15.53 16.09
CA THR A 86 -11.36 16.25 17.31
C THR A 86 -11.70 15.47 18.59
N GLN A 87 -12.25 14.25 18.44
CA GLN A 87 -12.75 13.42 19.54
C GLN A 87 -12.15 12.01 19.56
N ALA A 88 -11.51 11.59 18.47
CA ALA A 88 -10.98 10.24 18.35
C ALA A 88 -9.65 10.08 19.08
N TRP A 89 -9.59 9.11 19.97
CA TRP A 89 -8.35 8.58 20.52
C TRP A 89 -7.71 7.65 19.49
N SER A 90 -6.38 7.60 19.40
CA SER A 90 -5.72 6.87 18.31
C SER A 90 -4.48 6.09 18.71
N THR A 91 -4.22 4.97 18.04
CA THR A 91 -2.93 4.27 18.15
C THR A 91 -2.64 3.47 16.89
N GLN A 92 -1.37 3.14 16.65
CA GLN A 92 -0.98 2.28 15.53
C GLN A 92 -0.91 0.83 16.03
N MET A 93 -1.84 -0.01 15.59
CA MET A 93 -1.81 -1.44 15.91
C MET A 93 -0.74 -2.15 15.07
N PRO A 94 0.08 -3.01 15.68
CA PRO A 94 1.11 -3.75 14.97
C PRO A 94 0.50 -4.78 14.03
N THR A 95 1.23 -5.13 12.98
CA THR A 95 0.85 -6.15 11.98
C THR A 95 0.39 -7.46 12.61
N GLY A 96 1.05 -7.89 13.69
CA GLY A 96 0.75 -9.13 14.40
C GLY A 96 -0.64 -9.19 15.03
N TRP A 97 -1.29 -8.04 15.30
CA TRP A 97 -2.65 -7.96 15.85
C TRP A 97 -3.74 -8.07 14.78
N MET A 98 -3.40 -7.80 13.52
CA MET A 98 -4.37 -7.86 12.42
C MET A 98 -4.50 -9.29 11.94
N LYS A 99 -5.23 -10.11 12.70
CA LYS A 99 -5.51 -11.52 12.44
C LYS A 99 -6.96 -11.85 12.71
N SER A 100 -7.50 -12.82 11.97
CA SER A 100 -8.85 -13.32 12.24
C SER A 100 -8.95 -13.90 13.66
N GLY A 101 -10.07 -13.66 14.33
CA GLY A 101 -10.31 -14.10 15.71
C GLY A 101 -9.74 -13.20 16.81
N VAL A 102 -9.00 -12.14 16.46
CA VAL A 102 -8.54 -11.15 17.45
C VAL A 102 -9.72 -10.31 17.95
N GLN A 103 -9.78 -10.16 19.26
CA GLN A 103 -10.71 -9.28 19.98
C GLN A 103 -9.94 -8.08 20.52
N LEU A 104 -10.49 -6.88 20.32
CA LEU A 104 -9.96 -5.63 20.82
C LEU A 104 -10.81 -5.14 21.99
N THR A 105 -10.17 -4.91 23.12
CA THR A 105 -10.79 -4.29 24.30
C THR A 105 -10.24 -2.89 24.47
N VAL A 106 -11.08 -1.88 24.29
CA VAL A 106 -10.74 -0.46 24.49
C VAL A 106 -11.30 0.03 25.82
N GLY A 107 -10.55 0.84 26.54
CA GLY A 107 -11.05 1.47 27.76
C GLY A 107 -10.02 2.24 28.57
N TYR A 108 -10.43 2.69 29.76
CA TYR A 108 -9.56 3.36 30.74
C TYR A 108 -9.96 2.98 32.17
N ASP A 109 -9.03 3.12 33.11
CA ASP A 109 -9.24 2.85 34.52
C ASP A 109 -9.35 4.15 35.31
N GLU A 110 -10.42 4.29 36.08
CA GLU A 110 -10.61 5.44 36.96
C GLU A 110 -10.34 5.02 38.41
N LEU A 111 -9.27 5.57 39.00
CA LEU A 111 -9.00 5.41 40.42
C LEU A 111 -9.75 6.49 41.21
N ARG A 112 -10.75 6.08 41.98
CA ARG A 112 -11.43 6.99 42.92
C ARG A 112 -10.78 6.88 44.29
N HIS A 113 -9.92 7.85 44.59
CA HIS A 113 -9.12 7.92 45.81
C HIS A 113 -9.97 7.88 47.08
N GLU A 114 -11.14 8.53 47.07
CA GLU A 114 -12.06 8.61 48.21
C GLU A 114 -12.57 7.23 48.65
N VAL A 115 -12.86 6.35 47.68
CA VAL A 115 -13.40 5.01 47.92
C VAL A 115 -12.35 3.90 47.74
N LYS A 116 -11.08 4.26 47.42
CA LYS A 116 -9.97 3.34 47.13
C LYS A 116 -10.35 2.21 46.16
N GLN A 117 -11.14 2.54 45.15
CA GLN A 117 -11.67 1.58 44.18
C GLN A 117 -11.28 1.98 42.75
N ILE A 118 -10.94 0.97 41.94
CA ILE A 118 -10.71 1.12 40.51
C ILE A 118 -12.01 0.78 39.77
N TYR A 119 -12.47 1.69 38.94
CA TYR A 119 -13.58 1.47 38.03
C TYR A 119 -13.04 1.26 36.62
N ALA A 120 -13.23 0.05 36.09
CA ALA A 120 -12.81 -0.30 34.74
C ALA A 120 -13.93 -0.01 33.74
N TYR A 121 -13.69 0.92 32.82
CA TYR A 121 -14.62 1.22 31.74
C TYR A 121 -14.10 0.62 30.45
N ARG A 122 -14.75 -0.45 29.97
CA ARG A 122 -14.33 -1.21 28.78
C ARG A 122 -15.44 -1.35 27.74
N VAL A 123 -15.03 -1.61 26.50
CA VAL A 123 -15.83 -2.14 25.39
C VAL A 123 -14.96 -3.13 24.61
N THR A 124 -15.50 -4.32 24.30
CA THR A 124 -14.78 -5.37 23.57
C THR A 124 -15.50 -5.66 22.27
N ASN A 125 -14.77 -5.61 21.15
CA ASN A 125 -15.27 -5.90 19.82
C ASN A 125 -14.29 -6.85 19.10
N SER A 126 -14.81 -7.71 18.23
CA SER A 126 -13.94 -8.44 17.28
C SER A 126 -13.50 -7.51 16.15
N LEU A 127 -12.36 -7.79 15.53
CA LEU A 127 -12.04 -7.13 14.25
C LEU A 127 -13.14 -7.39 13.20
N PRO A 128 -13.37 -6.46 12.26
CA PRO A 128 -14.21 -6.74 11.10
C PRO A 128 -13.59 -7.86 10.24
N PRO A 129 -14.35 -8.47 9.31
CA PRO A 129 -13.82 -9.46 8.39
C PRO A 129 -12.58 -8.94 7.65
N LEU A 130 -11.48 -9.68 7.75
CA LEU A 130 -10.22 -9.33 7.12
C LEU A 130 -10.11 -9.99 5.73
N ALA A 131 -9.50 -9.27 4.80
CA ALA A 131 -8.97 -9.84 3.56
C ALA A 131 -7.69 -10.63 3.85
N ALA A 132 -7.45 -11.66 3.03
CA ALA A 132 -6.24 -12.46 3.10
C ALA A 132 -4.98 -11.60 2.90
N PRO A 133 -3.83 -11.98 3.50
CA PRO A 133 -2.58 -11.24 3.39
C PRO A 133 -1.99 -11.37 1.98
N SER A 134 -2.41 -10.50 1.07
CA SER A 134 -1.91 -10.47 -0.30
C SER A 134 -0.53 -9.81 -0.38
N GLU A 135 0.29 -10.25 -1.32
CA GLU A 135 1.62 -9.69 -1.57
C GLU A 135 1.70 -9.19 -3.01
N LEU A 136 2.39 -8.06 -3.20
CA LEU A 136 2.65 -7.51 -4.53
C LEU A 136 4.15 -7.38 -4.74
N THR A 137 4.64 -7.97 -5.83
CA THR A 137 6.00 -7.72 -6.32
C THR A 137 5.95 -6.85 -7.55
N TYR A 138 6.67 -5.74 -7.53
CA TYR A 138 6.80 -4.84 -8.65
C TYR A 138 8.25 -4.82 -9.13
N THR A 139 8.45 -4.98 -10.43
CA THR A 139 9.77 -4.99 -11.05
C THR A 139 9.96 -3.76 -11.90
N ARG A 140 11.11 -3.09 -11.75
CA ARG A 140 11.49 -1.92 -12.53
C ARG A 140 12.69 -2.24 -13.39
N THR A 141 12.53 -2.01 -14.69
CA THR A 141 13.61 -2.09 -15.68
C THR A 141 13.77 -0.73 -16.32
N LYS A 142 15.01 -0.27 -16.43
CA LYS A 142 15.36 1.01 -17.03
C LYS A 142 16.11 0.71 -18.31
N VAL A 143 15.58 1.13 -19.45
CA VAL A 143 16.17 0.84 -20.76
C VAL A 143 16.42 2.15 -21.49
N LEU A 144 17.66 2.37 -21.91
CA LEU A 144 18.08 3.51 -22.71
C LEU A 144 18.41 3.02 -24.11
N PHE A 145 17.69 3.53 -25.11
CA PHE A 145 17.82 3.11 -26.51
C PHE A 145 18.54 4.16 -27.34
N TRP A 146 19.68 3.79 -27.95
CA TRP A 146 20.45 4.67 -28.84
C TRP A 146 20.80 6.04 -28.21
N GLU A 147 20.98 6.04 -26.90
CA GLU A 147 21.33 7.19 -26.09
C GLU A 147 22.86 7.31 -25.96
N ASP A 148 23.33 8.50 -25.58
CA ASP A 148 24.75 8.70 -25.28
C ASP A 148 25.18 7.89 -24.04
N PRO A 149 26.48 7.53 -23.92
CA PRO A 149 27.00 6.83 -22.74
C PRO A 149 26.71 7.56 -21.43
N ASP A 150 26.62 8.90 -21.48
CA ASP A 150 26.40 9.77 -20.32
C ASP A 150 24.91 10.10 -20.08
N SER A 151 23.98 9.60 -20.89
CA SER A 151 22.54 9.85 -20.68
C SER A 151 22.09 9.35 -19.31
N ASN A 152 21.27 10.13 -18.61
CA ASN A 152 20.86 9.79 -17.24
C ASN A 152 19.82 8.65 -17.22
N ALA A 153 20.07 7.63 -16.41
CA ALA A 153 19.15 6.51 -16.17
C ALA A 153 18.47 6.58 -14.79
N ASP A 154 18.66 7.67 -14.05
CA ASP A 154 18.08 7.85 -12.73
C ASP A 154 16.55 7.92 -12.82
N THR A 155 15.92 7.33 -11.82
CA THR A 155 14.46 7.29 -11.67
C THR A 155 14.11 7.61 -10.23
N LEU A 156 12.82 7.65 -9.92
CA LEU A 156 12.35 7.74 -8.53
C LEU A 156 13.01 6.66 -7.66
N ASP A 157 13.33 7.05 -6.43
CA ASP A 157 13.82 6.17 -5.39
C ASP A 157 12.85 4.99 -5.18
N SER A 158 13.37 3.76 -5.13
CA SER A 158 12.53 2.56 -5.03
C SER A 158 11.79 2.50 -3.69
N ASP A 159 12.44 2.87 -2.59
CA ASP A 159 11.84 2.78 -1.26
C ASP A 159 10.70 3.79 -1.12
N LYS A 160 10.91 5.04 -1.56
CA LYS A 160 9.83 6.05 -1.60
C LYS A 160 8.66 5.60 -2.48
N LEU A 161 8.95 5.02 -3.64
CA LEU A 161 7.91 4.49 -4.51
C LEU A 161 7.15 3.33 -3.85
N ALA A 162 7.86 2.43 -3.16
CA ALA A 162 7.26 1.32 -2.42
C ALA A 162 6.31 1.85 -1.35
N ASP A 163 6.73 2.84 -0.57
CA ASP A 163 5.92 3.46 0.48
C ASP A 163 4.66 4.12 -0.09
N GLU A 164 4.77 4.88 -1.18
CA GLU A 164 3.63 5.53 -1.83
C GLU A 164 2.62 4.53 -2.40
N ILE A 165 3.10 3.48 -3.07
CA ILE A 165 2.23 2.42 -3.60
C ILE A 165 1.60 1.64 -2.44
N HIS A 166 2.40 1.28 -1.42
CA HIS A 166 1.93 0.51 -0.28
C HIS A 166 0.84 1.27 0.47
N ALA A 167 0.97 2.59 0.64
CA ALA A 167 -0.05 3.44 1.28
C ALA A 167 -1.42 3.38 0.59
N ARG A 168 -1.48 3.10 -0.72
CA ARG A 168 -2.71 3.13 -1.52
C ARG A 168 -3.26 1.75 -1.88
N MET A 169 -2.41 0.73 -1.91
CA MET A 169 -2.81 -0.63 -2.29
C MET A 169 -3.14 -1.51 -1.08
N PRO A 170 -4.28 -2.22 -1.06
CA PRO A 170 -4.67 -3.08 0.05
C PRO A 170 -3.92 -4.42 -0.04
N VAL A 171 -2.61 -4.37 0.23
CA VAL A 171 -1.71 -5.53 0.29
C VAL A 171 -0.99 -5.56 1.64
N SER A 172 -0.63 -6.75 2.10
CA SER A 172 0.11 -6.95 3.36
C SER A 172 1.60 -6.63 3.21
N ARG A 173 2.15 -6.81 2.00
CA ARG A 173 3.56 -6.62 1.69
C ARG A 173 3.76 -6.16 0.25
N ILE A 174 4.68 -5.21 0.05
CA ILE A 174 5.24 -4.87 -1.27
C ILE A 174 6.71 -5.27 -1.31
N SER A 175 7.14 -5.80 -2.45
CA SER A 175 8.56 -6.01 -2.78
C SER A 175 8.85 -5.31 -4.09
N ILE A 176 9.91 -4.49 -4.11
CA ILE A 176 10.39 -3.86 -5.33
C ILE A 176 11.70 -4.51 -5.76
N VAL A 177 11.77 -4.85 -7.05
CA VAL A 177 12.98 -5.37 -7.68
C VAL A 177 13.45 -4.35 -8.72
N ASP A 178 14.57 -3.70 -8.42
CA ASP A 178 15.21 -2.73 -9.29
C ASP A 178 16.35 -3.37 -10.07
N TYR A 179 16.19 -3.47 -11.39
CA TYR A 179 17.27 -3.92 -12.28
C TYR A 179 18.24 -2.77 -12.58
N LEU A 180 19.49 -3.14 -12.83
CA LEU A 180 20.49 -2.20 -13.35
C LEU A 180 20.02 -1.63 -14.70
N PRO A 181 20.31 -0.35 -14.99
CA PRO A 181 20.02 0.23 -16.29
C PRO A 181 20.63 -0.58 -17.44
N ALA A 182 19.81 -0.89 -18.42
CA ALA A 182 20.24 -1.49 -19.67
C ALA A 182 20.42 -0.39 -20.72
N ARG A 183 21.62 -0.31 -21.32
CA ARG A 183 21.91 0.61 -22.43
C ARG A 183 22.06 -0.19 -23.71
N TRP A 184 21.18 0.04 -24.67
CA TRP A 184 21.16 -0.68 -25.92
C TRP A 184 21.42 0.27 -27.09
N ASN A 185 22.59 0.10 -27.69
CA ASN A 185 23.00 0.84 -28.90
C ASN A 185 22.43 0.22 -30.18
N SER A 186 21.76 -0.93 -30.05
CA SER A 186 21.09 -1.61 -31.14
C SER A 186 19.97 -2.50 -30.61
N VAL A 187 18.90 -2.65 -31.39
CA VAL A 187 17.80 -3.57 -31.10
C VAL A 187 17.57 -4.47 -32.29
N ILE A 188 17.10 -5.70 -32.06
CA ILE A 188 16.62 -6.59 -33.10
C ILE A 188 15.11 -6.63 -32.99
N MET A 189 14.40 -6.25 -34.06
CA MET A 189 12.93 -6.23 -34.09
C MET A 189 12.42 -7.09 -35.23
N MET A 190 11.22 -7.64 -35.04
CA MET A 190 10.46 -8.29 -36.12
C MET A 190 10.05 -7.23 -37.14
N ASP A 191 10.34 -7.47 -38.42
CA ASP A 191 10.00 -6.57 -39.53
C ASP A 191 9.11 -7.32 -40.54
N SER A 192 7.99 -7.88 -40.08
CA SER A 192 7.13 -8.74 -40.90
C SER A 192 6.68 -8.01 -42.20
N PRO A 193 6.82 -8.63 -43.38
CA PRO A 193 7.10 -10.05 -43.65
C PRO A 193 8.59 -10.44 -43.72
N ASN A 194 9.50 -9.51 -43.47
CA ASN A 194 10.95 -9.74 -43.48
C ASN A 194 11.44 -10.47 -42.20
N PRO A 195 12.58 -11.18 -42.27
CA PRO A 195 13.24 -11.71 -41.08
C PRO A 195 13.59 -10.61 -40.08
N PRO A 196 13.78 -10.95 -38.78
CA PRO A 196 14.18 -9.99 -37.76
C PRO A 196 15.41 -9.20 -38.19
N ARG A 197 15.34 -7.88 -38.05
CA ARG A 197 16.40 -6.97 -38.49
C ARG A 197 16.97 -6.20 -37.31
N ARG A 198 18.27 -5.92 -37.36
CA ARG A 198 18.97 -5.05 -36.41
C ARG A 198 18.79 -3.58 -36.78
N PHE A 199 18.52 -2.75 -35.77
CA PHE A 199 18.39 -1.30 -35.87
C PHE A 199 19.37 -0.62 -34.90
N ASP A 200 20.28 0.19 -35.43
CA ASP A 200 21.31 0.94 -34.69
C ASP A 200 20.90 2.41 -34.44
N SER A 201 19.72 2.82 -34.89
CA SER A 201 19.09 4.09 -34.48
C SER A 201 17.59 4.06 -34.72
N LEU A 202 16.85 4.90 -33.98
CA LEU A 202 15.40 5.09 -34.17
C LEU A 202 15.04 5.47 -35.61
N ARG A 203 15.92 6.21 -36.32
CA ARG A 203 15.68 6.65 -37.71
C ARG A 203 15.64 5.50 -38.72
N GLN A 204 16.21 4.35 -38.38
CA GLN A 204 16.19 3.17 -39.25
C GLN A 204 14.88 2.40 -39.16
N ILE A 205 14.02 2.69 -38.18
CA ILE A 205 12.74 2.00 -37.99
C ILE A 205 11.72 2.57 -38.98
N PRO A 206 11.12 1.74 -39.86
CA PRO A 206 10.12 2.20 -40.81
C PRO A 206 8.87 2.70 -40.07
N ILE A 207 8.46 3.95 -40.34
CA ILE A 207 7.29 4.62 -39.73
C ILE A 207 5.96 3.94 -40.16
N SER A 208 5.98 3.15 -41.23
CA SER A 208 4.83 2.43 -41.78
C SER A 208 4.52 1.17 -40.97
N GLY A 209 3.84 1.34 -39.83
CA GLY A 209 3.30 0.24 -39.04
C GLY A 209 3.19 0.54 -37.55
N VAL A 210 4.09 1.40 -37.05
CA VAL A 210 4.06 1.86 -35.66
C VAL A 210 3.43 3.25 -35.65
N ARG A 211 2.14 3.35 -35.33
CA ARG A 211 1.56 4.65 -34.97
C ARG A 211 2.18 5.06 -33.64
N PRO A 212 3.00 6.12 -33.58
CA PRO A 212 3.47 6.63 -32.31
C PRO A 212 2.28 7.36 -31.67
N THR A 213 1.40 6.61 -31.01
CA THR A 213 0.61 7.24 -29.95
C THR A 213 1.64 7.64 -28.91
N HIS A 214 1.69 8.94 -28.62
CA HIS A 214 2.78 9.66 -27.97
C HIS A 214 3.24 9.15 -26.58
N HIS A 215 2.78 7.99 -26.11
CA HIS A 215 3.12 7.40 -24.82
C HIS A 215 3.19 5.86 -24.77
N THR A 216 3.04 5.09 -25.87
CA THR A 216 2.90 3.60 -25.74
C THR A 216 3.73 2.71 -26.67
N ALA A 217 4.43 3.22 -27.68
CA ALA A 217 5.18 2.35 -28.60
C ALA A 217 6.37 1.61 -27.94
N TRP A 218 6.87 2.08 -26.79
CA TRP A 218 7.92 1.40 -26.02
C TRP A 218 7.41 0.77 -24.73
N ALA A 219 6.10 0.84 -24.47
CA ALA A 219 5.42 -0.04 -23.52
C ALA A 219 5.22 -1.43 -24.15
N ALA A 220 6.21 -1.90 -24.94
CA ALA A 220 6.42 -3.31 -25.09
C ALA A 220 6.50 -3.86 -23.68
N ASN A 221 5.64 -4.83 -23.35
CA ASN A 221 5.83 -5.64 -22.15
C ASN A 221 7.16 -6.36 -22.36
N ILE A 222 8.25 -5.72 -21.93
CA ILE A 222 9.56 -6.32 -21.83
C ILE A 222 9.38 -7.41 -20.79
N MET A 223 9.19 -8.64 -21.26
CA MET A 223 9.03 -9.83 -20.43
C MET A 223 10.35 -10.12 -19.71
N VAL A 224 10.58 -9.41 -18.59
CA VAL A 224 11.76 -9.57 -17.72
C VAL A 224 11.80 -10.91 -17.03
N ASP A 225 10.66 -11.60 -16.90
CA ASP A 225 10.58 -12.97 -16.40
C ASP A 225 11.44 -13.94 -17.23
N LYS A 226 11.63 -13.65 -18.53
CA LYS A 226 12.46 -14.46 -19.41
C LYS A 226 13.93 -14.07 -19.44
N ALA A 227 14.29 -12.87 -18.97
CA ALA A 227 15.69 -12.42 -18.89
C ALA A 227 16.54 -13.36 -18.03
N ASN A 228 15.97 -13.86 -16.93
CA ASN A 228 16.67 -14.75 -15.99
C ASN A 228 16.79 -16.20 -16.46
N THR A 229 16.27 -16.55 -17.64
CA THR A 229 16.34 -17.92 -18.20
C THR A 229 17.38 -18.08 -19.30
N GLY A 230 18.18 -17.04 -19.58
CA GLY A 230 19.14 -17.03 -20.70
C GLY A 230 18.48 -16.93 -22.08
N ARG A 231 17.17 -16.69 -22.15
CA ARG A 231 16.37 -16.62 -23.39
C ARG A 231 16.19 -15.19 -23.94
N GLY A 232 16.75 -14.19 -23.25
CA GLY A 232 16.62 -12.78 -23.62
C GLY A 232 15.22 -12.20 -23.33
N LEU A 233 15.09 -10.89 -23.50
CA LEU A 233 13.84 -10.16 -23.31
C LEU A 233 12.97 -10.27 -24.58
N GLN A 234 11.74 -10.77 -24.42
CA GLN A 234 10.75 -10.73 -25.50
C GLN A 234 9.89 -9.49 -25.38
N ALA A 235 9.78 -8.73 -26.47
CA ALA A 235 8.74 -7.74 -26.66
C ALA A 235 7.55 -8.44 -27.35
N ALA A 236 6.38 -8.43 -26.70
CA ALA A 236 5.13 -8.91 -27.31
C ALA A 236 4.19 -7.72 -27.57
N ASP A 237 3.53 -7.75 -28.73
CA ASP A 237 2.51 -6.78 -29.11
C ASP A 237 1.24 -7.03 -28.26
N PRO A 238 0.55 -6.00 -27.71
CA PRO A 238 -0.62 -6.21 -26.85
C PRO A 238 -1.77 -6.97 -27.53
N TYR A 239 -1.82 -6.97 -28.86
CA TYR A 239 -2.82 -7.71 -29.64
C TYR A 239 -2.63 -9.22 -29.61
N ASP A 240 -1.40 -9.73 -29.40
CA ASP A 240 -1.14 -11.18 -29.35
C ASP A 240 -1.48 -11.81 -27.99
N MET A 241 -1.58 -11.00 -26.92
CA MET A 241 -1.93 -11.51 -25.59
C MET A 241 -3.44 -11.79 -25.41
N LEU A 242 -4.29 -11.26 -26.30
CA LEU A 242 -5.74 -11.55 -26.29
C LEU A 242 -6.10 -12.84 -27.06
N ASN A 243 -5.17 -13.42 -27.82
CA ASN A 243 -5.40 -14.63 -28.62
C ASN A 243 -4.71 -15.89 -28.08
N GLN A 244 -4.01 -15.82 -26.94
CA GLN A 244 -3.60 -17.02 -26.22
C GLN A 244 -4.78 -17.58 -25.44
N SER A 245 -5.67 -18.25 -26.17
CA SER A 245 -6.58 -19.23 -25.59
C SER A 245 -5.75 -20.29 -24.86
N SER A 246 -6.06 -20.50 -23.58
CA SER A 246 -5.49 -21.57 -22.78
C SER A 246 -5.70 -22.91 -23.47
N PRO A 247 -4.67 -23.77 -23.61
CA PRO A 247 -4.92 -25.18 -23.81
C PRO A 247 -5.36 -25.77 -22.47
N LEU A 248 -6.60 -26.28 -22.44
CA LEU A 248 -6.96 -27.39 -21.56
C LEU A 248 -6.04 -28.59 -21.84
#